data_AF-A5BLJ4-F1
#
_entry.id   AF-A5BLJ4-F1
#
_cell.length_a   1.000
_cell.length_b   1.000
_cell.length_c   1.000
_cell.angle_alpha   90.00
_cell.angle_beta   90.00
_cell.angle_gamma   90.00
#
_symmetry.space_group_name_H-M   'P 1'
#
loop_
_entity.id
_entity.type
_entity.pdbx_description
1 polymer ?
#
loop_
_entity_poly.entity_id
_entity_poly.type
_entity_poly.pdbx_seq_one_letter_code
_entity_poly.pdbx_strand_id
1 'polypeptide(L)'
;MGVLDEGHVEVGFEQETLAIEEAVKVLLQGLGEDINREGLSKTPARVAKALREGTRGYRQKAKDIVQGALFPEAGLNNGIGHAGGVGGLVIVRDLDLFSYCESCLLPFQVKCHVGYVPSGQCVVGLSKLSRVADVFAKRLQDPQRLADDVCSALNHGIKPAGVAVVLQCLHIHFPNLELGLLDSTHQEWVKVSVCSGKGLFENAKATIWSDFLSLLKFRGINVEKTCTRDSTGPCWCPSQSSSALIPCKIETVHQMVTAVTSILRSLGEDPLRKGLVGTPNRYVRWLLNFEKTNMELKLDGYVCGKMDPFQPNCNEEEMHSELNLAFWSQCEHHLLPFHGVVHIGYFCTKGTNPIAKSILQSIVHFYGFKLQVQERITRQVAETVSSLLGGDVIVVVEASHSCMVSRGIEKLGSNTATMALLGRFSTDDTAKTMFLQRIQNTPTS
;
A
#
# COMPACT_ATOMS: atom_id res chain seq x y z
N MET A 1 -13.23 -36.04 -32.57
CA MET A 1 -14.25 -35.01 -32.88
C MET A 1 -14.99 -34.73 -31.59
N GLY A 2 -14.65 -33.62 -30.93
CA GLY A 2 -15.10 -33.27 -29.59
C GLY A 2 -14.67 -31.83 -29.34
N VAL A 3 -15.41 -30.93 -29.99
CA VAL A 3 -15.41 -29.48 -29.74
C VAL A 3 -16.43 -29.24 -28.60
N LEU A 4 -16.32 -28.09 -27.93
CA LEU A 4 -17.06 -27.56 -26.75
C LEU A 4 -16.16 -27.63 -25.50
N ASP A 5 -15.77 -26.56 -24.80
CA ASP A 5 -16.48 -25.31 -24.48
C ASP A 5 -15.45 -24.23 -24.04
N GLU A 6 -15.02 -23.33 -24.94
CA GLU A 6 -14.14 -22.19 -24.61
C GLU A 6 -14.88 -20.82 -24.72
N GLY A 7 -16.11 -20.79 -25.22
CA GLY A 7 -16.82 -19.55 -25.55
C GLY A 7 -17.63 -18.91 -24.41
N HIS A 8 -18.01 -19.65 -23.38
CA HIS A 8 -18.88 -19.12 -22.31
C HIS A 8 -18.12 -18.39 -21.18
N VAL A 9 -16.84 -18.70 -20.97
CA VAL A 9 -16.04 -18.15 -19.86
C VAL A 9 -15.51 -16.75 -20.16
N GLU A 10 -15.16 -16.46 -21.42
CA GLU A 10 -14.62 -15.14 -21.82
C GLU A 10 -15.69 -14.04 -21.81
N VAL A 11 -16.93 -14.34 -22.23
CA VAL A 11 -18.01 -13.36 -22.33
C VAL A 11 -18.45 -12.84 -20.95
N GLY A 12 -18.55 -13.71 -19.95
CA GLY A 12 -18.85 -13.28 -18.57
C GLY A 12 -17.74 -12.43 -17.95
N PHE A 13 -16.49 -12.72 -18.30
CA PHE A 13 -15.32 -12.00 -17.78
C PHE A 13 -15.25 -10.56 -18.30
N GLU A 14 -15.56 -10.34 -19.57
CA GLU A 14 -15.63 -9.00 -20.16
C GLU A 14 -16.79 -8.20 -19.56
N GLN A 15 -17.97 -8.79 -19.41
CA GLN A 15 -19.16 -8.11 -18.89
C GLN A 15 -18.99 -7.65 -17.43
N GLU A 16 -18.44 -8.50 -16.57
CA GLU A 16 -18.12 -8.15 -15.19
C GLU A 16 -17.00 -7.11 -15.08
N THR A 17 -16.04 -7.10 -16.03
CA THR A 17 -14.98 -6.07 -16.05
C THR A 17 -15.57 -4.71 -16.42
N LEU A 18 -16.44 -4.65 -17.42
CA LEU A 18 -17.18 -3.45 -17.79
C LEU A 18 -18.03 -2.91 -16.62
N ALA A 19 -18.65 -3.78 -15.81
CA ALA A 19 -19.41 -3.36 -14.64
C ALA A 19 -18.53 -2.65 -13.59
N ILE A 20 -17.28 -3.09 -13.41
CA ILE A 20 -16.32 -2.40 -12.53
C ILE A 20 -15.93 -1.05 -13.13
N GLU A 21 -15.72 -0.96 -14.44
CA GLU A 21 -15.40 0.30 -15.11
C GLU A 21 -16.51 1.35 -14.92
N GLU A 22 -17.77 0.97 -15.13
CA GLU A 22 -18.91 1.86 -14.92
C GLU A 22 -19.02 2.30 -13.45
N ALA A 23 -18.80 1.38 -12.50
CA ALA A 23 -18.77 1.72 -11.09
C ALA A 23 -17.65 2.74 -10.77
N VAL A 24 -16.46 2.59 -11.38
CA VAL A 24 -15.37 3.54 -11.18
C VAL A 24 -15.68 4.93 -11.76
N LYS A 25 -16.42 5.02 -12.88
CA LYS A 25 -16.89 6.31 -13.41
C LYS A 25 -17.81 7.02 -12.40
N VAL A 26 -18.72 6.27 -11.76
CA VAL A 26 -19.57 6.82 -10.69
C VAL A 26 -18.74 7.32 -9.51
N LEU A 27 -17.68 6.60 -9.12
CA LEU A 27 -16.78 7.06 -8.05
C LEU A 27 -16.07 8.37 -8.42
N LEU A 28 -15.56 8.48 -9.65
CA LEU A 28 -14.90 9.70 -10.14
C LEU A 28 -15.86 10.90 -10.17
N GLN A 29 -17.08 10.69 -10.68
CA GLN A 29 -18.11 11.72 -10.67
C GLN A 29 -18.48 12.14 -9.24
N GLY A 30 -18.56 11.18 -8.33
CA GLY A 30 -18.81 11.44 -6.91
C GLY A 30 -17.72 12.25 -6.21
N LEU A 31 -16.47 12.18 -6.71
CA LEU A 31 -15.35 13.02 -6.26
C LEU A 31 -15.33 14.42 -6.91
N GLY A 32 -16.28 14.71 -7.81
CA GLY A 32 -16.33 15.97 -8.56
C GLY A 32 -15.31 16.07 -9.69
N GLU A 33 -14.78 14.94 -10.17
CA GLU A 33 -13.80 14.90 -11.26
C GLU A 33 -14.44 14.86 -12.65
N ASP A 34 -13.74 15.43 -13.63
CA ASP A 34 -14.06 15.23 -15.04
C ASP A 34 -13.49 13.90 -15.54
N ILE A 35 -14.38 12.94 -15.78
CA ILE A 35 -14.02 11.59 -16.27
C ILE A 35 -13.34 11.61 -17.63
N ASN A 36 -13.51 12.66 -18.43
CA ASN A 36 -12.95 12.77 -19.78
C ASN A 36 -11.57 13.43 -19.78
N ARG A 37 -11.08 13.94 -18.63
CA ARG A 37 -9.74 14.52 -18.57
C ARG A 37 -8.70 13.46 -18.92
N GLU A 38 -7.65 13.86 -19.63
CA GLU A 38 -6.65 12.96 -20.22
C GLU A 38 -6.14 11.91 -19.21
N GLY A 39 -5.77 12.34 -18.00
CA GLY A 39 -5.27 11.49 -16.93
C GLY A 39 -6.26 10.44 -16.39
N LEU A 40 -7.58 10.70 -16.46
CA LEU A 40 -8.64 9.83 -15.92
C LEU A 40 -9.37 8.99 -16.97
N SER A 41 -9.29 9.35 -18.25
CA SER A 41 -10.00 8.66 -19.33
C SER A 41 -9.83 7.13 -19.30
N LYS A 42 -8.63 6.64 -18.97
CA LYS A 42 -8.29 5.21 -18.84
C LYS A 42 -8.30 4.68 -17.41
N THR A 43 -8.62 5.51 -16.42
CA THR A 43 -8.64 5.11 -15.00
C THR A 43 -9.66 4.00 -14.72
N PRO A 44 -10.91 4.05 -15.22
CA PRO A 44 -11.86 2.95 -15.05
C PRO A 44 -11.27 1.58 -15.44
N ALA A 45 -10.74 1.47 -16.67
CA ALA A 45 -10.14 0.25 -17.18
C ALA A 45 -8.90 -0.20 -16.36
N ARG A 46 -8.05 0.74 -15.95
CA ARG A 46 -6.87 0.44 -15.11
C ARG A 46 -7.26 -0.09 -13.73
N VAL A 47 -8.26 0.51 -13.10
CA VAL A 47 -8.78 0.08 -11.79
C VAL A 47 -9.42 -1.29 -11.90
N ALA A 48 -10.28 -1.51 -12.90
CA ALA A 48 -10.91 -2.80 -13.15
C ALA A 48 -9.87 -3.91 -13.32
N LYS A 49 -8.88 -3.69 -14.20
CA LYS A 49 -7.78 -4.63 -14.41
C LYS A 49 -7.00 -4.92 -13.12
N ALA A 50 -6.68 -3.89 -12.34
CA ALA A 50 -5.93 -4.05 -11.09
C ALA A 50 -6.71 -4.88 -10.05
N LEU A 51 -8.00 -4.60 -9.86
CA LEU A 51 -8.84 -5.36 -8.94
C LEU A 51 -8.99 -6.82 -9.37
N ARG A 52 -9.16 -7.08 -10.68
CA ARG A 52 -9.26 -8.45 -11.22
C ARG A 52 -8.00 -9.27 -11.04
N GLU A 53 -6.85 -8.65 -11.25
CA GLU A 53 -5.53 -9.27 -11.04
C GLU A 53 -5.27 -9.48 -9.55
N GLY A 54 -5.59 -8.48 -8.73
CA GLY A 54 -5.50 -8.52 -7.28
C GLY A 54 -6.41 -9.54 -6.60
N THR A 55 -7.44 -10.01 -7.28
CA THR A 55 -8.42 -11.00 -6.79
C THR A 55 -8.43 -12.30 -7.61
N ARG A 56 -7.43 -12.51 -8.48
CA ARG A 56 -7.35 -13.71 -9.33
C ARG A 56 -7.31 -15.03 -8.54
N GLY A 57 -6.90 -14.96 -7.27
CA GLY A 57 -6.76 -16.10 -6.37
C GLY A 57 -8.07 -16.83 -6.10
N TYR A 58 -9.24 -16.19 -6.26
CA TYR A 58 -10.53 -16.86 -6.16
C TYR A 58 -10.75 -17.92 -7.25
N ARG A 59 -10.12 -17.74 -8.41
CA ARG A 59 -10.21 -18.67 -9.56
C ARG A 59 -9.14 -19.75 -9.56
N GLN A 60 -8.28 -19.77 -8.54
CA GLN A 60 -7.17 -20.71 -8.43
C GLN A 60 -7.40 -21.70 -7.28
N LYS A 61 -7.05 -22.97 -7.51
CA LYS A 61 -7.11 -24.02 -6.50
C LYS A 61 -5.71 -24.36 -6.03
N ALA A 62 -5.45 -24.17 -4.73
CA ALA A 62 -4.14 -24.47 -4.13
C ALA A 62 -3.74 -25.95 -4.28
N LYS A 63 -4.72 -26.87 -4.28
CA LYS A 63 -4.51 -28.31 -4.46
C LYS A 63 -3.75 -28.63 -5.76
N ASP A 64 -4.13 -27.98 -6.85
CA ASP A 64 -3.56 -28.23 -8.19
C ASP A 64 -2.10 -27.75 -8.27
N ILE A 65 -1.69 -26.80 -7.42
CA ILE A 65 -0.32 -26.29 -7.36
C ILE A 65 0.62 -27.28 -6.67
N VAL A 66 0.13 -27.97 -5.63
CA VAL A 66 0.95 -28.83 -4.75
C VAL A 66 1.09 -30.25 -5.30
N GLN A 67 0.05 -30.80 -5.92
CA GLN A 67 -0.02 -32.22 -6.30
C GLN A 67 1.06 -32.69 -7.29
N GLY A 68 1.68 -31.79 -8.06
CA GLY A 68 2.73 -32.13 -9.04
C GLY A 68 4.17 -31.95 -8.56
N ALA A 69 4.44 -31.76 -7.26
CA ALA A 69 5.75 -31.30 -6.79
C ALA A 69 6.18 -31.85 -5.41
N LEU A 70 5.72 -33.06 -5.07
CA LEU A 70 6.27 -33.82 -3.96
C LEU A 70 7.42 -34.68 -4.49
N PHE A 71 8.61 -34.48 -3.93
CA PHE A 71 9.81 -35.20 -4.34
C PHE A 71 10.27 -36.12 -3.21
N PRO A 72 10.56 -37.41 -3.49
CA PRO A 72 11.24 -38.24 -2.52
C PRO A 72 12.65 -37.68 -2.27
N GLU A 73 13.04 -37.56 -1.01
CA GLU A 73 14.38 -37.11 -0.65
C GLU A 73 15.40 -38.22 -0.94
N ALA A 74 16.40 -37.92 -1.77
CA ALA A 74 17.42 -38.88 -2.16
C ALA A 74 18.43 -39.12 -1.02
N GLY A 75 18.81 -40.38 -0.77
CA GLY A 75 19.93 -40.74 0.11
C GLY A 75 19.58 -41.33 1.49
N LEU A 76 18.30 -41.60 1.78
CA LEU A 76 17.84 -42.11 3.09
C LEU A 76 17.93 -43.63 3.30
N ASN A 77 18.89 -44.28 2.65
CA ASN A 77 19.07 -45.73 2.72
C ASN A 77 19.94 -46.15 3.92
N ASN A 78 19.54 -45.85 5.17
CA ASN A 78 20.10 -46.35 6.45
C ASN A 78 20.82 -45.33 7.37
N GLY A 79 20.23 -44.15 7.61
CA GLY A 79 20.66 -43.25 8.69
C GLY A 79 19.48 -42.83 9.57
N ILE A 80 19.44 -43.31 10.82
CA ILE A 80 18.38 -43.00 11.79
C ILE A 80 18.57 -41.58 12.30
N GLY A 81 17.85 -40.64 11.70
CA GLY A 81 17.28 -39.49 12.41
C GLY A 81 15.80 -39.76 12.67
N HIS A 82 15.22 -39.21 13.73
CA HIS A 82 13.81 -39.43 14.11
C HIS A 82 12.77 -38.96 13.05
N ALA A 83 13.18 -38.39 11.93
CA ALA A 83 12.31 -37.98 10.83
C ALA A 83 13.02 -38.21 9.49
N GLY A 84 12.80 -39.38 8.87
CA GLY A 84 13.41 -39.75 7.58
C GLY A 84 13.38 -38.61 6.56
N GLY A 85 14.55 -38.06 6.28
CA GLY A 85 14.78 -36.98 5.32
C GLY A 85 14.74 -35.60 5.94
N VAL A 86 15.91 -34.96 6.03
CA VAL A 86 16.31 -33.79 6.85
C VAL A 86 15.93 -33.80 8.34
N GLY A 87 15.09 -34.72 8.84
CA GLY A 87 14.88 -34.87 10.30
C GLY A 87 14.13 -33.72 10.98
N GLY A 88 13.80 -32.65 10.26
CA GLY A 88 13.62 -31.35 10.90
C GLY A 88 12.85 -30.33 10.09
N LEU A 89 12.88 -29.10 10.60
CA LEU A 89 12.07 -27.98 10.12
C LEU A 89 12.62 -27.41 8.80
N VAL A 90 11.79 -27.40 7.76
CA VAL A 90 12.06 -26.68 6.49
C VAL A 90 11.40 -25.31 6.55
N ILE A 91 12.14 -24.24 6.23
CA ILE A 91 11.64 -22.87 6.26
C ILE A 91 11.84 -22.18 4.90
N VAL A 92 10.77 -21.55 4.42
CA VAL A 92 10.83 -20.52 3.38
C VAL A 92 10.34 -19.21 3.99
N ARG A 93 11.16 -18.18 3.94
CA ARG A 93 10.94 -16.87 4.58
C ARG A 93 11.10 -15.75 3.58
N ASP A 94 10.63 -14.57 3.97
CA ASP A 94 10.69 -13.34 3.17
C ASP A 94 9.97 -13.46 1.83
N LEU A 95 8.81 -14.13 1.83
CA LEU A 95 7.92 -14.16 0.67
C LEU A 95 7.14 -12.85 0.61
N ASP A 96 7.52 -11.97 -0.31
CA ASP A 96 6.83 -10.71 -0.54
C ASP A 96 5.52 -10.94 -1.31
N LEU A 97 4.41 -10.63 -0.66
CA LEU A 97 3.06 -10.75 -1.19
C LEU A 97 2.31 -9.44 -0.96
N PHE A 98 1.19 -9.28 -1.65
CA PHE A 98 0.21 -8.23 -1.35
C PHE A 98 -1.19 -8.83 -1.38
N SER A 99 -2.10 -8.19 -0.66
CA SER A 99 -3.51 -8.54 -0.66
C SER A 99 -4.36 -7.29 -0.55
N TYR A 100 -5.66 -7.41 -0.82
CA TYR A 100 -6.61 -6.34 -0.58
C TYR A 100 -7.28 -6.53 0.78
N CYS A 101 -7.33 -5.48 1.59
CA CYS A 101 -7.99 -5.50 2.88
C CYS A 101 -9.49 -5.61 2.66
N GLU A 102 -10.11 -6.66 3.19
CA GLU A 102 -11.54 -6.84 3.04
C GLU A 102 -12.36 -5.73 3.70
N SER A 103 -11.82 -5.08 4.73
CA SER A 103 -12.52 -4.02 5.45
C SER A 103 -12.60 -2.72 4.67
N CYS A 104 -11.60 -2.38 3.86
CA CYS A 104 -11.55 -1.06 3.19
C CYS A 104 -11.21 -1.10 1.70
N LEU A 105 -11.00 -2.27 1.10
CA LEU A 105 -10.58 -2.45 -0.30
C LEU A 105 -9.26 -1.78 -0.67
N LEU A 106 -8.44 -1.40 0.31
CA LEU A 106 -7.08 -0.93 0.06
C LEU A 106 -6.06 -2.07 0.11
N PRO A 107 -4.99 -1.98 -0.70
CA PRO A 107 -3.93 -2.96 -0.67
C PRO A 107 -3.15 -2.86 0.65
N PHE A 108 -2.71 -4.01 1.14
CA PHE A 108 -1.76 -4.14 2.24
C PHE A 108 -0.64 -5.10 1.86
N GLN A 109 0.54 -4.85 2.42
CA GLN A 109 1.73 -5.64 2.15
C GLN A 109 1.80 -6.82 3.12
N VAL A 110 2.30 -7.94 2.65
CA VAL A 110 2.43 -9.18 3.44
C VAL A 110 3.83 -9.75 3.22
N LYS A 111 4.62 -9.84 4.29
CA LYS A 111 5.79 -10.72 4.33
C LYS A 111 5.39 -12.04 4.93
N CYS A 112 5.41 -13.09 4.12
CA CYS A 112 5.00 -14.44 4.50
C CYS A 112 6.22 -15.32 4.80
N HIS A 113 6.15 -16.02 5.92
CA HIS A 113 7.14 -16.98 6.37
C HIS A 113 6.43 -18.32 6.62
N VAL A 114 6.91 -19.38 5.99
CA VAL A 114 6.34 -20.73 6.05
C VAL A 114 7.37 -21.68 6.61
N GLY A 115 7.01 -22.41 7.66
CA GLY A 115 7.77 -23.52 8.20
C GLY A 115 6.97 -24.82 8.09
N TYR A 116 7.57 -25.94 7.72
CA TYR A 116 6.90 -27.24 7.81
C TYR A 116 7.88 -28.36 8.14
N VAL A 117 7.35 -29.45 8.73
CA VAL A 117 8.09 -30.68 9.00
C VAL A 117 7.66 -31.73 7.99
N PRO A 118 8.54 -32.13 7.06
CA PRO A 118 8.26 -33.18 6.10
C PRO A 118 7.78 -34.48 6.77
N SER A 119 6.94 -35.23 6.06
CA SER A 119 6.54 -36.58 6.45
C SER A 119 6.65 -37.50 5.23
N GLY A 120 6.78 -38.81 5.45
CA GLY A 120 6.81 -39.79 4.35
C GLY A 120 7.96 -39.62 3.37
N GLN A 121 9.11 -39.08 3.81
CA GLN A 121 10.32 -38.85 3.00
C GLN A 121 10.09 -37.95 1.77
N CYS A 122 9.04 -37.12 1.78
CA CYS A 122 8.69 -36.23 0.68
C CYS A 122 8.89 -34.77 1.07
N VAL A 123 9.61 -34.04 0.22
CA VAL A 123 9.83 -32.58 0.35
C VAL A 123 9.07 -31.87 -0.76
N VAL A 124 8.48 -30.71 -0.47
CA VAL A 124 7.82 -29.88 -1.48
C VAL A 124 8.82 -28.93 -2.14
N GLY A 125 8.71 -28.75 -3.45
CA GLY A 125 9.46 -27.71 -4.15
C GLY A 125 9.20 -26.32 -3.56
N LEU A 126 10.25 -25.57 -3.20
CA LEU A 126 10.15 -24.30 -2.46
C LEU A 126 9.25 -23.25 -3.16
N SER A 127 9.27 -23.21 -4.49
CA SER A 127 8.44 -22.32 -5.31
C SER A 127 6.94 -22.60 -5.21
N LYS A 128 6.53 -23.76 -4.67
CA LYS A 128 5.12 -24.09 -4.47
C LYS A 128 4.55 -23.45 -3.22
N LEU A 129 5.36 -23.27 -2.17
CA LEU A 129 4.94 -22.58 -0.95
C LEU A 129 4.55 -21.14 -1.27
N SER A 130 5.38 -20.42 -2.04
CA SER A 130 5.09 -19.06 -2.47
C SER A 130 3.86 -18.99 -3.38
N ARG A 131 3.70 -19.94 -4.32
CA ARG A 131 2.53 -19.99 -5.20
C ARG A 131 1.23 -20.28 -4.45
N VAL A 132 1.24 -21.16 -3.45
CA VAL A 132 0.06 -21.40 -2.60
C VAL A 132 -0.27 -20.14 -1.80
N ALA A 133 0.73 -19.48 -1.23
CA ALA A 133 0.51 -18.22 -0.53
C ALA A 133 -0.07 -17.12 -1.45
N ASP A 134 0.39 -17.01 -2.70
CA ASP A 134 -0.13 -16.07 -3.70
C ASP A 134 -1.62 -16.33 -4.02
N VAL A 135 -2.06 -17.59 -4.12
CA VAL A 135 -3.50 -17.93 -4.35
C VAL A 135 -4.41 -17.29 -3.31
N PHE A 136 -3.98 -17.26 -2.03
CA PHE A 136 -4.80 -16.70 -0.96
C PHE A 136 -4.56 -15.21 -0.76
N ALA A 137 -3.35 -14.72 -1.04
CA ALA A 137 -3.03 -13.29 -0.99
C ALA A 137 -3.74 -12.51 -2.12
N LYS A 138 -3.98 -13.12 -3.28
CA LYS A 138 -4.74 -12.51 -4.38
C LYS A 138 -6.25 -12.60 -4.16
N ARG A 139 -6.72 -12.13 -2.99
CA ARG A 139 -8.11 -12.13 -2.54
C ARG A 139 -8.38 -10.90 -1.66
N LEU A 140 -9.64 -10.69 -1.27
CA LEU A 140 -9.99 -9.80 -0.18
C LEU A 140 -9.74 -10.53 1.15
N GLN A 141 -8.80 -10.04 1.95
CA GLN A 141 -8.32 -10.72 3.15
C GLN A 141 -8.28 -9.86 4.40
N ASP A 142 -8.35 -10.58 5.52
CA ASP A 142 -7.85 -10.19 6.83
C ASP A 142 -6.54 -10.96 7.10
N PRO A 143 -5.52 -10.37 7.77
CA PRO A 143 -4.25 -11.02 8.04
C PRO A 143 -4.37 -12.40 8.68
N GLN A 144 -5.20 -12.56 9.72
CA GLN A 144 -5.32 -13.83 10.43
C GLN A 144 -5.97 -14.88 9.52
N ARG A 145 -7.04 -14.51 8.79
CA ARG A 145 -7.67 -15.43 7.85
C ARG A 145 -6.70 -15.85 6.73
N LEU A 146 -5.91 -14.91 6.20
CA LEU A 146 -4.88 -15.24 5.20
C LEU A 146 -3.88 -16.26 5.76
N ALA A 147 -3.41 -16.09 7.00
CA ALA A 147 -2.50 -17.05 7.63
C ALA A 147 -3.14 -18.44 7.77
N ASP A 148 -4.40 -18.48 8.21
CA ASP A 148 -5.16 -19.72 8.41
C ASP A 148 -5.44 -20.45 7.09
N ASP A 149 -5.84 -19.72 6.05
CA ASP A 149 -6.10 -20.26 4.71
C ASP A 149 -4.85 -20.89 4.09
N VAL A 150 -3.72 -20.17 4.13
CA VAL A 150 -2.44 -20.67 3.61
C VAL A 150 -1.99 -21.89 4.40
N CYS A 151 -2.02 -21.81 5.74
CA CYS A 151 -1.62 -22.91 6.62
C CYS A 151 -2.48 -24.16 6.36
N SER A 152 -3.80 -23.98 6.26
CA SER A 152 -4.73 -25.06 5.96
C SER A 152 -4.47 -25.70 4.60
N ALA A 153 -4.27 -24.90 3.56
CA ALA A 153 -4.04 -25.40 2.20
C ALA A 153 -2.73 -26.19 2.09
N LEU A 154 -1.66 -25.69 2.71
CA LEU A 154 -0.37 -26.38 2.77
C LEU A 154 -0.49 -27.69 3.54
N ASN A 155 -1.18 -27.70 4.68
CA ASN A 155 -1.39 -28.91 5.46
C ASN A 155 -2.12 -30.00 4.65
N HIS A 156 -3.20 -29.64 3.96
CA HIS A 156 -3.96 -30.59 3.14
C HIS A 156 -3.20 -31.05 1.89
N GLY A 157 -2.44 -30.15 1.27
CA GLY A 157 -1.72 -30.43 0.02
C GLY A 157 -0.45 -31.26 0.23
N ILE A 158 0.34 -30.93 1.26
CA ILE A 158 1.64 -31.57 1.54
C ILE A 158 1.47 -32.77 2.49
N LYS A 159 0.48 -32.73 3.39
CA LYS A 159 0.31 -33.67 4.52
C LYS A 159 1.57 -33.81 5.39
N PRO A 160 2.17 -32.69 5.85
CA PRO A 160 3.36 -32.71 6.69
C PRO A 160 3.03 -33.20 8.10
N ALA A 161 4.06 -33.50 8.91
CA ALA A 161 3.85 -33.75 10.34
C ALA A 161 3.34 -32.49 11.06
N GLY A 162 3.75 -31.31 10.57
CA GLY A 162 3.17 -30.03 10.95
C GLY A 162 3.58 -28.92 9.99
N VAL A 163 2.79 -27.85 9.97
CA VAL A 163 3.05 -26.63 9.20
C VAL A 163 2.72 -25.40 10.04
N ALA A 164 3.52 -24.36 9.88
CA ALA A 164 3.33 -23.05 10.46
C ALA A 164 3.47 -21.97 9.40
N VAL A 165 2.64 -20.94 9.52
CA VAL A 165 2.68 -19.72 8.71
C VAL A 165 2.73 -18.54 9.66
N VAL A 166 3.68 -17.65 9.43
CA VAL A 166 3.78 -16.36 10.12
C VAL A 166 3.73 -15.27 9.06
N LEU A 167 2.83 -14.31 9.23
CA LEU A 167 2.70 -13.17 8.35
C LEU A 167 3.04 -11.89 9.12
N GLN A 168 3.87 -11.04 8.53
CA GLN A 168 4.04 -9.66 8.95
C GLN A 168 3.35 -8.78 7.92
N CYS A 169 2.26 -8.14 8.32
CA CYS A 169 1.43 -7.33 7.44
C CYS A 169 1.64 -5.85 7.74
N LEU A 170 1.67 -5.04 6.69
CA LEU A 170 1.72 -3.58 6.76
C LEU A 170 0.50 -3.02 6.05
N HIS A 171 -0.34 -2.32 6.79
CA HIS A 171 -1.48 -1.59 6.25
C HIS A 171 -1.24 -0.09 6.35
N ILE A 172 -1.64 0.64 5.31
CA ILE A 172 -1.54 2.09 5.27
C ILE A 172 -2.34 2.69 6.43
N HIS A 173 -1.72 3.57 7.21
CA HIS A 173 -2.43 4.38 8.20
C HIS A 173 -3.19 5.49 7.49
N PHE A 174 -4.44 5.75 7.89
CA PHE A 174 -5.23 6.82 7.30
C PHE A 174 -4.86 8.15 7.98
N PRO A 175 -4.43 9.19 7.23
CA PRO A 175 -4.31 10.50 7.83
C PRO A 175 -5.70 10.98 8.27
N ASN A 176 -5.89 11.15 9.58
CA ASN A 176 -7.05 11.87 10.09
C ASN A 176 -6.87 13.35 9.72
N LEU A 177 -7.75 13.86 8.87
CA LEU A 177 -7.72 15.26 8.40
C LEU A 177 -7.73 16.27 9.57
N GLU A 178 -8.29 15.88 10.73
CA GLU A 178 -8.38 16.71 11.94
C GLU A 178 -7.06 16.88 12.71
N LEU A 179 -6.04 16.04 12.47
CA LEU A 179 -4.74 16.11 13.17
C LEU A 179 -3.60 16.72 12.31
N GLY A 180 -3.93 17.20 11.10
CA GLY A 180 -3.00 17.55 10.03
C GLY A 180 -2.16 18.82 10.19
N LEU A 181 -1.92 19.33 11.40
CA LEU A 181 -1.06 20.51 11.58
C LEU A 181 0.14 20.32 12.51
N LEU A 182 0.18 19.31 13.39
CA LEU A 182 1.12 19.39 14.53
C LEU A 182 1.82 18.10 14.99
N ASP A 183 1.52 16.91 14.46
CA ASP A 183 2.17 15.70 14.99
C ASP A 183 3.28 15.17 14.08
N SER A 184 4.53 15.31 14.53
CA SER A 184 5.74 14.79 13.89
C SER A 184 5.93 13.29 14.08
N THR A 185 5.05 12.64 14.85
CA THR A 185 5.04 11.19 15.07
C THR A 185 4.13 10.50 14.06
N HIS A 186 4.46 10.61 12.77
CA HIS A 186 3.77 9.89 11.71
C HIS A 186 4.02 8.38 11.87
N GLN A 187 3.12 7.67 12.57
CA GLN A 187 3.09 6.22 12.49
C GLN A 187 2.48 5.84 11.14
N GLU A 188 3.31 5.86 10.09
CA GLU A 188 2.91 5.76 8.68
C GLU A 188 2.17 4.45 8.33
N TRP A 189 2.43 3.40 9.11
CA TRP A 189 1.94 2.05 8.84
C TRP A 189 1.43 1.36 10.10
N VAL A 190 0.27 0.72 9.99
CA VAL A 190 -0.20 -0.26 10.98
C VAL A 190 0.49 -1.58 10.67
N LYS A 191 1.38 -2.00 11.56
CA LYS A 191 2.07 -3.28 11.49
C LYS A 191 1.38 -4.29 12.38
N VAL A 192 1.04 -5.45 11.82
CA VAL A 192 0.49 -6.58 12.57
C VAL A 192 1.25 -7.85 12.23
N SER A 193 1.53 -8.67 13.23
CA SER A 193 2.09 -10.00 13.02
C SER A 193 1.08 -11.05 13.45
N VAL A 194 0.79 -12.00 12.57
CA VAL A 194 -0.17 -13.09 12.83
C VAL A 194 0.49 -14.43 12.55
N CYS A 195 0.01 -15.46 13.25
CA CYS A 195 0.55 -16.82 13.17
C CYS A 195 -0.61 -17.81 12.96
N SER A 196 -0.35 -18.88 12.23
CA SER A 196 -1.25 -20.03 12.12
C SER A 196 -0.43 -21.32 12.07
N GLY A 197 -0.88 -22.37 12.75
CA GLY A 197 -0.17 -23.65 12.82
C GLY A 197 -1.11 -24.85 12.80
N LYS A 198 -0.67 -25.95 12.20
CA LYS A 198 -1.37 -27.24 12.13
C LYS A 198 -0.42 -28.41 12.39
N GLY A 199 -0.97 -29.55 12.84
CA GLY A 199 -0.17 -30.72 13.23
C GLY A 199 0.74 -30.41 14.44
N LEU A 200 2.04 -30.68 14.32
CA LEU A 200 3.02 -30.37 15.37
C LEU A 200 3.02 -28.90 15.84
N PHE A 201 2.49 -27.97 15.04
CA PHE A 201 2.39 -26.55 15.37
C PHE A 201 1.02 -26.13 15.96
N GLU A 202 0.10 -27.05 16.23
CA GLU A 202 -1.21 -26.70 16.84
C GLU A 202 -1.07 -26.14 18.26
N ASN A 203 -0.14 -26.69 19.05
CA ASN A 203 0.11 -26.23 20.41
C ASN A 203 1.12 -25.07 20.39
N ALA A 204 0.68 -23.87 20.77
CA ALA A 204 1.54 -22.67 20.86
C ALA A 204 2.73 -22.79 21.83
N LYS A 205 2.71 -23.79 22.73
CA LYS A 205 3.81 -24.12 23.65
C LYS A 205 4.76 -25.20 23.13
N ALA A 206 4.50 -25.78 21.95
CA ALA A 206 5.38 -26.77 21.36
C ALA A 206 6.78 -26.18 21.11
N THR A 207 7.82 -26.96 21.41
CA THR A 207 9.23 -26.55 21.26
C THR A 207 9.55 -26.15 19.82
N ILE A 208 8.89 -26.77 18.85
CA ILE A 208 9.08 -26.50 17.42
C ILE A 208 8.71 -25.07 17.00
N TRP A 209 7.78 -24.41 17.70
CA TRP A 209 7.52 -22.98 17.49
C TRP A 209 8.73 -22.14 17.90
N SER A 210 9.44 -22.52 18.97
CA SER A 210 10.65 -21.84 19.41
C SER A 210 11.75 -21.95 18.36
N ASP A 211 11.91 -23.14 17.77
CA ASP A 211 12.91 -23.37 16.71
C ASP A 211 12.58 -22.53 15.46
N PHE A 212 11.31 -22.52 15.04
CA PHE A 212 10.87 -21.72 13.90
C PHE A 212 11.10 -20.22 14.12
N LEU A 213 10.65 -19.68 15.26
CA LEU A 213 10.79 -18.26 15.58
C LEU A 213 12.27 -17.85 15.76
N SER A 214 13.10 -18.72 16.34
CA SER A 214 14.54 -18.47 16.49
C SER A 214 15.22 -18.39 15.13
N LEU A 215 14.85 -19.28 14.20
CA LEU A 215 15.35 -19.26 12.83
C LEU A 215 14.93 -17.99 12.06
N LEU A 216 13.74 -17.46 12.30
CA LEU A 216 13.34 -16.14 11.77
C LEU A 216 14.17 -15.01 12.40
N LYS A 217 14.34 -15.04 13.73
CA LYS A 217 15.10 -14.02 14.47
C LYS A 217 16.56 -13.90 14.02
N PHE A 218 17.22 -15.00 13.63
CA PHE A 218 18.58 -14.96 13.07
C PHE A 218 18.72 -14.09 11.81
N ARG A 219 17.62 -13.79 11.12
CA ARG A 219 17.59 -12.87 9.97
C ARG A 219 17.04 -11.49 10.31
N GLY A 220 16.93 -11.15 11.59
CA GLY A 220 16.37 -9.87 12.05
C GLY A 220 14.84 -9.82 11.97
N ILE A 221 14.17 -10.93 11.69
CA ILE A 221 12.71 -11.01 11.66
C ILE A 221 12.23 -11.22 13.10
N ASN A 222 11.98 -10.10 13.80
CA ASN A 222 11.37 -10.12 15.13
C ASN A 222 9.85 -10.29 15.01
N VAL A 223 9.35 -11.39 15.54
CA VAL A 223 7.92 -11.70 15.66
C VAL A 223 7.63 -11.83 17.14
N GLU A 224 6.98 -10.83 17.71
CA GLU A 224 6.48 -10.93 19.08
C GLU A 224 5.35 -11.98 19.09
N LYS A 225 5.34 -12.86 20.09
CA LYS A 225 4.29 -13.89 20.24
C LYS A 225 2.97 -13.22 20.63
N THR A 226 2.25 -12.65 19.68
CA THR A 226 0.80 -12.46 19.79
C THR A 226 0.10 -13.64 19.12
N CYS A 227 0.41 -14.86 19.58
CA CYS A 227 -0.39 -16.06 19.27
C CYS A 227 -1.49 -16.26 20.32
N THR A 228 -2.12 -15.19 20.78
CA THR A 228 -3.35 -15.27 21.57
C THR A 228 -4.52 -14.94 20.65
N ARG A 229 -5.45 -15.90 20.51
CA ARG A 229 -6.75 -15.73 19.85
C ARG A 229 -7.67 -14.81 20.68
N ASP A 230 -7.13 -13.73 21.23
CA ASP A 230 -7.87 -12.81 22.07
C ASP A 230 -8.44 -11.74 21.16
N SER A 231 -9.75 -11.85 20.95
CA SER A 231 -10.63 -10.98 20.16
C SER A 231 -10.75 -9.53 20.67
N THR A 232 -9.79 -9.07 21.47
CA THR A 232 -9.79 -7.77 22.17
C THR A 232 -8.63 -6.86 21.74
N GLY A 233 -7.89 -7.21 20.68
CA GLY A 233 -6.91 -6.32 20.07
C GLY A 233 -7.55 -5.15 19.32
N PRO A 234 -6.87 -3.99 19.19
CA PRO A 234 -7.32 -2.89 18.34
C PRO A 234 -7.50 -3.39 16.90
N CYS A 235 -8.54 -2.90 16.22
CA CYS A 235 -8.81 -3.28 14.84
C CYS A 235 -7.59 -2.98 13.94
N TRP A 236 -7.07 -4.00 13.24
CA TRP A 236 -5.90 -3.84 12.38
C TRP A 236 -6.14 -2.92 11.18
N CYS A 237 -7.39 -2.78 10.74
CA CYS A 237 -7.75 -1.87 9.66
C CYS A 237 -8.13 -0.49 10.25
N PRO A 238 -7.32 0.57 10.02
CA PRO A 238 -7.56 1.87 10.63
C PRO A 238 -8.83 2.58 10.12
N SER A 239 -9.48 2.06 9.07
CA SER A 239 -10.77 2.60 8.59
C SER A 239 -11.94 2.26 9.52
N GLN A 240 -11.80 1.26 10.39
CA GLN A 240 -12.87 0.87 11.30
C GLN A 240 -12.98 1.79 12.53
N SER A 241 -11.92 2.51 12.87
CA SER A 241 -11.87 3.45 14.01
C SER A 241 -12.29 4.88 13.65
N SER A 242 -12.44 5.22 12.36
CA SER A 242 -12.77 6.58 11.93
C SER A 242 -14.30 6.79 11.85
N SER A 243 -14.82 7.63 12.74
CA SER A 243 -16.25 7.99 12.86
C SER A 243 -16.63 9.33 12.21
N ALA A 244 -15.69 10.04 11.57
CA ALA A 244 -15.94 11.38 11.07
C ALA A 244 -16.96 11.40 9.91
N LEU A 245 -17.88 12.37 9.98
CA LEU A 245 -18.89 12.66 8.96
C LEU A 245 -18.29 13.54 7.86
N ILE A 246 -18.58 13.22 6.59
CA ILE A 246 -18.07 13.95 5.43
C ILE A 246 -19.13 14.94 4.92
N PRO A 247 -18.76 16.16 4.48
CA PRO A 247 -19.69 17.18 3.96
C PRO A 247 -20.32 16.91 2.58
N CYS A 248 -20.28 15.69 2.03
CA CYS A 248 -20.87 15.41 0.73
C CYS A 248 -22.41 15.33 0.79
N LYS A 249 -23.06 15.60 -0.35
CA LYS A 249 -24.49 15.35 -0.53
C LYS A 249 -24.79 13.87 -0.28
N ILE A 250 -25.74 13.59 0.62
CA ILE A 250 -26.15 12.23 1.02
C ILE A 250 -26.46 11.34 -0.19
N GLU A 251 -27.09 11.89 -1.23
CA GLU A 251 -27.43 11.18 -2.45
C GLU A 251 -26.19 10.72 -3.26
N THR A 252 -25.20 11.60 -3.42
CA THR A 252 -23.93 11.28 -4.11
C THR A 252 -23.17 10.18 -3.38
N VAL A 253 -23.09 10.26 -2.05
CA VAL A 253 -22.46 9.22 -1.22
C VAL A 253 -23.16 7.87 -1.40
N HIS A 254 -24.49 7.86 -1.43
CA HIS A 254 -25.26 6.64 -1.64
C HIS A 254 -25.00 5.99 -3.01
N GLN A 255 -24.90 6.79 -4.08
CA GLN A 255 -24.54 6.30 -5.42
C GLN A 255 -23.13 5.69 -5.44
N MET A 256 -22.15 6.35 -4.83
CA MET A 256 -20.78 5.82 -4.70
C MET A 256 -20.77 4.50 -3.91
N VAL A 257 -21.49 4.41 -2.79
CA VAL A 257 -21.59 3.18 -1.99
C VAL A 257 -22.20 2.04 -2.79
N THR A 258 -23.21 2.34 -3.60
CA THR A 258 -23.82 1.37 -4.53
C THR A 258 -22.83 0.92 -5.59
N ALA A 259 -22.02 1.83 -6.15
CA ALA A 259 -20.97 1.51 -7.11
C ALA A 259 -19.92 0.55 -6.51
N VAL A 260 -19.43 0.80 -5.28
CA VAL A 260 -18.49 -0.11 -4.61
C VAL A 260 -19.12 -1.48 -4.33
N THR A 261 -20.41 -1.51 -3.99
CA THR A 261 -21.16 -2.77 -3.83
C THR A 261 -21.23 -3.55 -5.14
N SER A 262 -21.39 -2.86 -6.27
CA SER A 262 -21.35 -3.45 -7.61
C SER A 262 -19.97 -4.02 -7.94
N ILE A 263 -18.89 -3.31 -7.57
CA ILE A 263 -17.51 -3.80 -7.71
C ILE A 263 -17.35 -5.13 -6.96
N LEU A 264 -17.73 -5.20 -5.69
CA LEU A 264 -17.62 -6.43 -4.89
C LEU A 264 -18.35 -7.61 -5.54
N ARG A 265 -19.60 -7.40 -5.98
CA ARG A 265 -20.37 -8.44 -6.67
C ARG A 265 -19.71 -8.88 -7.98
N SER A 266 -19.16 -7.94 -8.75
CA SER A 266 -18.44 -8.21 -9.99
C SER A 266 -17.12 -8.94 -9.75
N LEU A 267 -16.56 -8.89 -8.54
CA LEU A 267 -15.40 -9.70 -8.13
C LEU A 267 -15.80 -11.11 -7.65
N GLY A 268 -17.10 -11.44 -7.62
CA GLY A 268 -17.62 -12.71 -7.14
C GLY A 268 -17.78 -12.78 -5.62
N GLU A 269 -17.73 -11.65 -4.92
CA GLU A 269 -17.87 -11.57 -3.47
C GLU A 269 -19.29 -11.19 -3.04
N ASP A 270 -19.71 -11.70 -1.88
CA ASP A 270 -20.95 -11.30 -1.22
C ASP A 270 -20.70 -10.09 -0.30
N PRO A 271 -21.24 -8.90 -0.59
CA PRO A 271 -21.08 -7.72 0.27
C PRO A 271 -21.62 -7.90 1.70
N LEU A 272 -22.49 -8.90 1.93
CA LEU A 272 -23.05 -9.23 3.24
C LEU A 272 -22.17 -10.21 4.04
N ARG A 273 -21.10 -10.73 3.44
CA ARG A 273 -20.11 -11.56 4.15
C ARG A 273 -19.57 -10.77 5.34
N LYS A 274 -19.46 -11.42 6.51
CA LYS A 274 -19.08 -10.78 7.79
C LYS A 274 -17.92 -9.78 7.71
N GLY A 275 -16.87 -10.10 6.95
CA GLY A 275 -15.69 -9.24 6.78
C GLY A 275 -15.85 -8.08 5.78
N LEU A 276 -16.87 -8.13 4.92
CA LEU A 276 -17.19 -7.09 3.92
C LEU A 276 -18.32 -6.15 4.36
N VAL A 277 -19.04 -6.48 5.43
CA VAL A 277 -20.10 -5.61 5.95
C VAL A 277 -19.51 -4.23 6.29
N GLY A 278 -20.11 -3.19 5.71
CA GLY A 278 -19.67 -1.81 5.84
C GLY A 278 -18.46 -1.41 4.98
N THR A 279 -17.84 -2.35 4.25
CA THR A 279 -16.70 -2.07 3.37
C THR A 279 -17.00 -1.01 2.31
N PRO A 280 -18.14 -1.06 1.60
CA PRO A 280 -18.51 0.00 0.66
C PRO A 280 -18.47 1.41 1.29
N ASN A 281 -19.06 1.57 2.48
CA ASN A 281 -19.06 2.85 3.20
C ASN A 281 -17.66 3.29 3.62
N ARG A 282 -16.82 2.37 4.13
CA ARG A 282 -15.45 2.68 4.55
C ARG A 282 -14.56 3.08 3.37
N TYR A 283 -14.69 2.41 2.23
CA TYR A 283 -13.95 2.75 1.02
C TYR A 283 -14.39 4.09 0.44
N VAL A 284 -15.70 4.38 0.37
CA VAL A 284 -16.20 5.69 -0.07
C VAL A 284 -15.75 6.80 0.88
N ARG A 285 -15.84 6.60 2.19
CA ARG A 285 -15.32 7.56 3.18
C ARG A 285 -13.85 7.87 2.94
N TRP A 286 -13.05 6.84 2.67
CA TRP A 286 -11.65 7.02 2.34
C TRP A 286 -11.44 7.82 1.05
N LEU A 287 -12.15 7.50 -0.02
CA LEU A 287 -12.06 8.23 -1.30
C LEU A 287 -12.32 9.72 -1.11
N LEU A 288 -13.34 10.04 -0.31
CA LEU A 288 -13.77 11.41 -0.06
C LEU A 288 -12.80 12.22 0.81
N ASN A 289 -11.82 11.61 1.48
CA ASN A 289 -10.75 12.36 2.16
C ASN A 289 -9.88 13.18 1.18
N PHE A 290 -9.90 12.80 -0.10
CA PHE A 290 -9.20 13.46 -1.20
C PHE A 290 -10.16 14.21 -2.13
N GLU A 291 -11.44 14.33 -1.74
CA GLU A 291 -12.36 15.26 -2.39
C GLU A 291 -11.70 16.63 -2.39
N LYS A 292 -11.91 17.38 -3.47
CA LYS A 292 -11.34 18.71 -3.67
C LYS A 292 -11.62 19.56 -2.44
N THR A 293 -10.67 19.60 -1.51
CA THR A 293 -10.64 20.58 -0.45
C THR A 293 -10.48 21.90 -1.18
N ASN A 294 -11.59 22.60 -1.38
CA ASN A 294 -11.59 24.05 -1.55
C ASN A 294 -11.15 24.66 -0.21
N MET A 295 -9.99 24.24 0.31
CA MET A 295 -9.14 25.17 1.01
C MET A 295 -8.78 26.16 -0.09
N GLU A 296 -9.59 27.21 -0.23
CA GLU A 296 -9.06 28.52 -0.57
C GLU A 296 -7.86 28.65 0.36
N LEU A 297 -6.66 28.44 -0.18
CA LEU A 297 -5.45 28.87 0.48
C LEU A 297 -5.75 30.34 0.77
N LYS A 298 -6.10 30.67 2.02
CA LYS A 298 -6.20 32.03 2.51
C LYS A 298 -4.77 32.60 2.59
N LEU A 299 -4.06 32.54 1.46
CA LEU A 299 -2.86 33.29 1.18
C LEU A 299 -3.19 34.77 1.36
N ASP A 300 -4.41 35.22 1.02
CA ASP A 300 -4.84 36.61 1.23
C ASP A 300 -4.81 37.06 2.70
N GLY A 301 -5.00 36.15 3.66
CA GLY A 301 -4.94 36.47 5.09
C GLY A 301 -3.53 36.50 5.68
N TYR A 302 -2.63 35.64 5.18
CA TYR A 302 -1.24 35.57 5.63
C TYR A 302 -0.31 36.54 4.86
N VAL A 303 -0.66 36.91 3.63
CA VAL A 303 0.04 37.92 2.82
C VAL A 303 -0.33 39.34 3.28
N CYS A 304 -1.48 39.54 3.95
CA CYS A 304 -1.96 40.85 4.41
C CYS A 304 -2.02 41.03 5.94
N GLY A 305 -1.41 40.12 6.71
CA GLY A 305 -1.14 40.34 8.13
C GLY A 305 0.21 41.02 8.28
N LYS A 306 0.22 42.35 8.48
CA LYS A 306 1.39 43.21 8.77
C LYS A 306 2.69 42.41 8.99
N MET A 307 3.52 42.30 7.96
CA MET A 307 4.94 42.01 8.19
C MET A 307 5.46 43.10 9.12
N ASP A 308 5.91 42.72 10.32
CA ASP A 308 6.75 43.59 11.12
C ASP A 308 7.94 44.04 10.25
N PRO A 309 8.38 45.31 10.33
CA PRO A 309 9.48 45.82 9.55
C PRO A 309 10.80 45.24 10.09
N PHE A 310 11.04 43.95 9.89
CA PHE A 310 12.34 43.35 10.03
C PHE A 310 13.18 43.73 8.81
N GLN A 311 14.39 44.23 9.06
CA GLN A 311 15.35 44.57 8.01
C GLN A 311 15.60 43.33 7.12
N PRO A 312 15.43 43.42 5.79
CA PRO A 312 15.67 42.30 4.89
C PRO A 312 17.17 41.98 4.88
N ASN A 313 17.54 40.81 5.41
CA ASN A 313 18.93 40.36 5.54
C ASN A 313 19.18 39.06 4.76
N CYS A 314 18.48 38.84 3.64
CA CYS A 314 18.73 37.69 2.78
C CYS A 314 19.87 37.97 1.79
N ASN A 315 20.89 37.10 1.81
CA ASN A 315 21.96 37.09 0.83
C ASN A 315 21.48 36.35 -0.43
N GLU A 316 21.53 36.99 -1.61
CA GLU A 316 21.03 36.41 -2.89
C GLU A 316 21.79 35.13 -3.30
N GLU A 317 22.99 34.92 -2.76
CA GLU A 317 23.79 33.73 -3.05
C GLU A 317 23.54 32.57 -2.09
N GLU A 318 22.76 32.75 -1.02
CA GLU A 318 22.51 31.71 -0.04
C GLU A 318 21.31 30.84 -0.43
N MET A 319 21.55 29.54 -0.56
CA MET A 319 20.52 28.55 -0.86
C MET A 319 19.79 28.10 0.41
N HIS A 320 18.52 28.44 0.51
CA HIS A 320 17.61 27.95 1.54
C HIS A 320 17.02 26.60 1.14
N SER A 321 16.68 25.76 2.13
CA SER A 321 16.02 24.48 1.88
C SER A 321 15.14 24.01 3.02
N GLU A 322 13.98 23.47 2.69
CA GLU A 322 13.13 22.68 3.59
C GLU A 322 13.04 21.26 3.07
N LEU A 323 13.43 20.30 3.91
CA LEU A 323 13.54 18.88 3.54
C LEU A 323 12.49 18.06 4.30
N ASN A 324 12.16 16.89 3.77
CA ASN A 324 11.26 15.91 4.40
C ASN A 324 9.85 16.45 4.71
N LEU A 325 9.26 17.25 3.80
CA LEU A 325 7.87 17.67 3.92
C LEU A 325 6.96 16.50 3.49
N ALA A 326 6.41 15.77 4.46
CA ALA A 326 5.57 14.61 4.20
C ALA A 326 4.27 14.98 3.45
N PHE A 327 3.83 14.11 2.55
CA PHE A 327 2.55 14.26 1.86
C PHE A 327 1.88 12.91 1.59
N TRP A 328 0.56 12.97 1.46
CA TRP A 328 -0.30 11.85 1.05
C TRP A 328 -1.10 12.28 -0.16
N SER A 329 -1.32 11.37 -1.08
CA SER A 329 -2.10 11.64 -2.29
C SER A 329 -2.76 10.39 -2.85
N GLN A 330 -3.65 10.58 -3.80
CA GLN A 330 -4.34 9.48 -4.48
C GLN A 330 -3.91 9.43 -5.94
N CYS A 331 -3.38 8.28 -6.38
CA CYS A 331 -2.92 8.09 -7.75
C CYS A 331 -4.12 8.11 -8.70
N GLU A 332 -4.18 9.11 -9.57
CA GLU A 332 -5.31 9.26 -10.48
C GLU A 332 -5.46 8.10 -11.45
N HIS A 333 -4.39 7.34 -11.72
CA HIS A 333 -4.42 6.19 -12.62
C HIS A 333 -5.15 4.97 -12.04
N HIS A 334 -5.11 4.78 -10.72
CA HIS A 334 -5.59 3.54 -10.06
C HIS A 334 -6.46 3.80 -8.82
N LEU A 335 -6.72 5.05 -8.45
CA LEU A 335 -7.49 5.43 -7.26
C LEU A 335 -6.94 4.80 -5.98
N LEU A 336 -5.62 4.64 -5.89
CA LEU A 336 -4.91 4.04 -4.78
C LEU A 336 -3.94 5.06 -4.16
N PRO A 337 -3.68 4.98 -2.85
CA PRO A 337 -2.84 5.94 -2.15
C PRO A 337 -1.37 5.85 -2.60
N PHE A 338 -0.72 7.00 -2.63
CA PHE A 338 0.74 7.12 -2.63
C PHE A 338 1.15 8.22 -1.65
N HIS A 339 2.36 8.10 -1.12
CA HIS A 339 2.87 8.98 -0.07
C HIS A 339 4.37 9.11 -0.21
N GLY A 340 4.91 10.13 0.42
CA GLY A 340 6.34 10.30 0.51
C GLY A 340 6.69 11.68 1.01
N VAL A 341 7.80 12.21 0.52
CA VAL A 341 8.36 13.48 0.98
C VAL A 341 8.63 14.43 -0.17
N VAL A 342 8.48 15.72 0.11
CA VAL A 342 8.88 16.81 -0.76
C VAL A 342 10.06 17.53 -0.12
N HIS A 343 11.08 17.77 -0.92
CA HIS A 343 12.23 18.59 -0.60
C HIS A 343 12.20 19.83 -1.48
N ILE A 344 12.35 21.01 -0.87
CA ILE A 344 12.25 22.29 -1.56
C ILE A 344 13.53 23.07 -1.28
N GLY A 345 14.21 23.52 -2.34
CA GLY A 345 15.33 24.44 -2.28
C GLY A 345 15.00 25.70 -3.05
N TYR A 346 15.46 26.85 -2.57
CA TYR A 346 15.21 28.12 -3.24
C TYR A 346 16.27 29.18 -2.89
N PHE A 347 16.38 30.19 -3.76
CA PHE A 347 17.10 31.43 -3.47
C PHE A 347 16.10 32.57 -3.25
N CYS A 348 16.40 33.45 -2.30
CA CYS A 348 15.58 34.64 -2.06
C CYS A 348 16.00 35.77 -3.00
N THR A 349 15.02 36.47 -3.57
CA THR A 349 15.27 37.69 -4.37
C THR A 349 15.51 38.88 -3.41
N LYS A 350 16.33 39.87 -3.80
CA LYS A 350 16.56 41.11 -3.01
C LYS A 350 15.26 41.69 -2.42
N GLY A 351 15.23 41.83 -1.10
CA GLY A 351 14.11 42.42 -0.36
C GLY A 351 12.98 41.45 0.00
N THR A 352 13.11 40.15 -0.31
CA THR A 352 12.17 39.12 0.15
C THR A 352 12.73 38.34 1.34
N ASN A 353 11.86 38.02 2.31
CA ASN A 353 12.22 37.19 3.45
C ASN A 353 12.08 35.70 3.10
N PRO A 354 12.82 34.80 3.78
CA PRO A 354 12.60 33.37 3.64
C PRO A 354 11.16 33.01 3.99
N ILE A 355 10.56 32.10 3.20
CA ILE A 355 9.21 31.61 3.48
C ILE A 355 9.25 30.72 4.73
N ALA A 356 8.27 30.90 5.62
CA ALA A 356 8.09 30.04 6.77
C ALA A 356 7.77 28.60 6.35
N LYS A 357 8.40 27.61 7.00
CA LYS A 357 8.16 26.18 6.77
C LYS A 357 6.68 25.80 6.74
N SER A 358 5.84 26.41 7.58
CA SER A 358 4.39 26.17 7.63
C SER A 358 3.67 26.50 6.32
N ILE A 359 4.13 27.53 5.59
CA ILE A 359 3.57 27.90 4.29
C ILE A 359 3.95 26.84 3.24
N LEU A 360 5.22 26.42 3.19
CA LEU A 360 5.67 25.36 2.29
C LEU A 360 4.95 24.04 2.57
N GLN A 361 4.79 23.68 3.84
CA GLN A 361 4.01 22.51 4.26
C GLN A 361 2.54 22.63 3.84
N SER A 362 1.94 23.82 3.93
CA SER A 362 0.57 24.08 3.47
C SER A 362 0.43 23.91 1.95
N ILE A 363 1.41 24.36 1.17
CA ILE A 363 1.45 24.16 -0.30
C ILE A 363 1.53 22.68 -0.63
N VAL A 364 2.46 21.95 0.01
CA VAL A 364 2.62 20.50 -0.16
C VAL A 364 1.34 19.75 0.20
N HIS A 365 0.72 20.08 1.34
CA HIS A 365 -0.55 19.49 1.78
C HIS A 365 -1.68 19.76 0.77
N PHE A 366 -1.81 21.00 0.29
CA PHE A 366 -2.85 21.39 -0.67
C PHE A 366 -2.77 20.63 -2.00
N TYR A 367 -1.56 20.34 -2.50
CA TYR A 367 -1.39 19.54 -3.71
C TYR A 367 -1.42 18.04 -3.45
N GLY A 368 -1.02 17.61 -2.24
CA GLY A 368 -1.04 16.21 -1.80
C GLY A 368 -2.46 15.66 -1.75
N PHE A 369 -3.39 16.31 -1.06
CA PHE A 369 -4.75 15.80 -0.81
C PHE A 369 -5.71 15.90 -2.02
N LYS A 370 -5.30 15.34 -3.15
CA LYS A 370 -6.01 15.34 -4.44
C LYS A 370 -5.71 14.06 -5.23
N LEU A 371 -6.48 13.85 -6.30
CA LEU A 371 -6.09 12.94 -7.37
C LEU A 371 -4.91 13.52 -8.17
N GLN A 372 -3.78 12.82 -8.15
CA GLN A 372 -2.51 13.31 -8.67
C GLN A 372 -1.72 12.25 -9.44
N VAL A 373 -0.74 12.76 -10.19
CA VAL A 373 0.47 12.05 -10.62
C VAL A 373 1.68 12.75 -9.98
N GLN A 374 2.73 11.98 -9.67
CA GLN A 374 3.88 12.48 -8.90
C GLN A 374 4.57 13.65 -9.62
N GLU A 375 4.69 13.58 -10.95
CA GLU A 375 5.27 14.60 -11.80
C GLU A 375 4.50 15.92 -11.70
N ARG A 376 3.16 15.84 -11.63
CA ARG A 376 2.29 17.02 -11.57
C ARG A 376 2.42 17.72 -10.22
N ILE A 377 2.36 17.00 -9.10
CA ILE A 377 2.55 17.61 -7.78
C ILE A 377 3.94 18.25 -7.66
N THR A 378 4.99 17.58 -8.18
CA THR A 378 6.36 18.13 -8.19
C THR A 378 6.41 19.49 -8.89
N ARG A 379 5.83 19.56 -10.09
CA ARG A 379 5.76 20.80 -10.87
C ARG A 379 4.88 21.86 -10.20
N GLN A 380 3.71 21.49 -9.70
CA GLN A 380 2.76 22.42 -9.07
C GLN A 380 3.33 23.07 -7.81
N VAL A 381 4.02 22.31 -6.97
CA VAL A 381 4.74 22.84 -5.81
C VAL A 381 5.82 23.81 -6.27
N ALA A 382 6.66 23.43 -7.24
CA ALA A 382 7.72 24.29 -7.75
C ALA A 382 7.18 25.61 -8.31
N GLU A 383 6.16 25.57 -9.17
CA GLU A 383 5.53 26.75 -9.77
C GLU A 383 4.92 27.68 -8.70
N THR A 384 4.25 27.11 -7.69
CA THR A 384 3.63 27.89 -6.62
C THR A 384 4.69 28.56 -5.76
N VAL A 385 5.71 27.83 -5.33
CA VAL A 385 6.81 28.38 -4.53
C VAL A 385 7.58 29.42 -5.33
N SER A 386 7.82 29.17 -6.62
CA SER A 386 8.46 30.11 -7.54
C SER A 386 7.68 31.42 -7.67
N SER A 387 6.35 31.36 -7.72
CA SER A 387 5.50 32.56 -7.80
C SER A 387 5.56 33.43 -6.53
N LEU A 388 5.89 32.84 -5.38
CA LEU A 388 6.04 33.55 -4.11
C LEU A 388 7.44 34.15 -3.90
N LEU A 389 8.47 33.55 -4.52
CA LEU A 389 9.88 33.85 -4.21
C LEU A 389 10.71 34.45 -5.35
N GLY A 390 10.21 34.43 -6.59
CA GLY A 390 10.86 35.11 -7.71
C GLY A 390 11.63 34.23 -8.69
N GLY A 391 11.37 32.91 -8.76
CA GLY A 391 11.81 32.08 -9.89
C GLY A 391 12.79 30.96 -9.59
N ASP A 392 13.67 31.13 -8.61
CA ASP A 392 14.79 30.22 -8.37
C ASP A 392 14.43 29.11 -7.38
N VAL A 393 13.82 28.04 -7.88
CA VAL A 393 13.30 26.94 -7.05
C VAL A 393 13.65 25.58 -7.61
N ILE A 394 14.08 24.68 -6.73
CA ILE A 394 14.22 23.25 -6.97
C ILE A 394 13.25 22.50 -6.06
N VAL A 395 12.49 21.56 -6.63
CA VAL A 395 11.63 20.65 -5.86
C VAL A 395 11.97 19.23 -6.24
N VAL A 396 12.25 18.39 -5.25
CA VAL A 396 12.42 16.96 -5.40
C VAL A 396 11.32 16.26 -4.61
N VAL A 397 10.59 15.36 -5.26
CA VAL A 397 9.55 14.54 -4.63
C VAL A 397 9.98 13.09 -4.72
N GLU A 398 10.00 12.42 -3.58
CA GLU A 398 10.21 10.97 -3.47
C GLU A 398 8.91 10.35 -2.95
N ALA A 399 8.43 9.28 -3.59
CA ALA A 399 7.17 8.67 -3.20
C ALA A 399 7.10 7.15 -3.42
N SER A 400 6.40 6.49 -2.51
CA SER A 400 6.02 5.09 -2.58
C SER A 400 4.56 4.96 -3.04
N HIS A 401 4.36 4.17 -4.10
CA HIS A 401 3.06 3.99 -4.75
C HIS A 401 2.47 2.61 -4.46
N SER A 402 1.34 2.56 -3.76
CA SER A 402 0.65 1.27 -3.55
C SER A 402 0.11 0.67 -4.86
N CYS A 403 -0.12 1.51 -5.88
CA CYS A 403 -0.57 1.05 -7.19
C CYS A 403 0.49 0.21 -7.94
N MET A 404 1.79 0.49 -7.75
CA MET A 404 2.88 -0.27 -8.38
C MET A 404 2.98 -1.69 -7.79
N VAL A 405 2.81 -1.80 -6.48
CA VAL A 405 2.78 -3.08 -5.75
C VAL A 405 1.56 -3.91 -6.16
N SER A 406 0.36 -3.30 -6.19
CA SER A 406 -0.90 -3.99 -6.52
C SER A 406 -0.91 -4.60 -7.94
N ARG A 407 -0.03 -4.16 -8.83
CA ARG A 407 0.10 -4.68 -10.20
C ARG A 407 1.18 -5.77 -10.34
N GLY A 408 1.90 -6.07 -9.27
CA GLY A 408 2.99 -7.05 -9.28
C GLY A 408 4.15 -6.66 -10.21
N ILE A 409 4.28 -5.38 -10.56
CA ILE A 409 5.34 -4.86 -11.43
C ILE A 409 6.62 -4.65 -10.63
N GLU A 410 6.48 -4.21 -9.38
CA GLU A 410 7.61 -3.83 -8.53
C GLU A 410 7.64 -4.61 -7.22
N LYS A 411 8.83 -4.70 -6.63
CA LYS A 411 9.04 -5.26 -5.29
C LYS A 411 8.51 -4.32 -4.22
N LEU A 412 8.16 -4.89 -3.06
CA LEU A 412 7.80 -4.12 -1.87
C LEU A 412 8.96 -3.17 -1.51
N GLY A 413 8.63 -1.89 -1.28
CA GLY A 413 9.61 -0.85 -0.95
C GLY A 413 10.21 -0.11 -2.17
N SER A 414 9.67 -0.30 -3.38
CA SER A 414 10.03 0.55 -4.52
C SER A 414 9.61 2.00 -4.28
N ASN A 415 10.53 2.93 -4.54
CA ASN A 415 10.36 4.38 -4.44
C ASN A 415 10.65 5.02 -5.80
N THR A 416 9.90 6.06 -6.17
CA THR A 416 10.11 6.86 -7.37
C THR A 416 10.45 8.29 -7.00
N ALA A 417 11.38 8.89 -7.74
CA ALA A 417 11.79 10.28 -7.53
C ALA A 417 11.49 11.12 -8.78
N THR A 418 11.04 12.35 -8.57
CA THR A 418 10.78 13.35 -9.61
C THR A 418 11.38 14.68 -9.16
N MET A 419 11.81 15.50 -10.11
CA MET A 419 12.42 16.79 -9.81
C MET A 419 11.90 17.86 -10.79
N ALA A 420 11.64 19.05 -10.26
CA ALA A 420 11.35 20.25 -11.05
C ALA A 420 12.42 21.32 -10.74
N LEU A 421 12.98 21.90 -11.79
CA LEU A 421 14.04 22.91 -11.74
C LEU A 421 13.52 24.19 -12.39
N LEU A 422 13.43 25.27 -11.62
CA LEU A 422 13.01 26.59 -12.08
C LEU A 422 14.12 27.62 -11.82
N GLY A 423 14.17 28.65 -12.67
CA GLY A 423 15.15 29.74 -12.55
C GLY A 423 16.58 29.23 -12.60
N ARG A 424 17.44 29.76 -11.72
CA ARG A 424 18.87 29.44 -11.60
C ARG A 424 19.15 27.94 -11.52
N PHE A 425 18.30 27.14 -10.87
CA PHE A 425 18.50 25.69 -10.75
C PHE A 425 18.41 24.94 -12.09
N SER A 426 17.82 25.54 -13.13
CA SER A 426 17.75 24.94 -14.47
C SER A 426 19.05 25.08 -15.27
N THR A 427 19.91 26.03 -14.91
CA THR A 427 21.15 26.36 -15.64
C THR A 427 22.42 26.21 -14.80
N ASP A 428 22.32 26.26 -13.46
CA ASP A 428 23.44 26.15 -12.53
C ASP A 428 23.52 24.73 -11.93
N ASP A 429 24.34 23.88 -12.56
CA ASP A 429 24.59 22.51 -12.10
C ASP A 429 25.24 22.43 -10.72
N THR A 430 25.97 23.49 -10.31
CA THR A 430 26.61 23.53 -9.00
C THR A 430 25.55 23.70 -7.91
N ALA A 431 24.64 24.67 -8.08
CA ALA A 431 23.51 24.87 -7.16
C ALA A 431 22.63 23.63 -7.04
N LYS A 432 22.32 22.97 -8.18
CA LYS A 432 21.57 21.70 -8.21
C LYS A 432 22.30 20.61 -7.42
N THR A 433 23.59 20.43 -7.65
CA THR A 433 24.39 19.39 -6.98
C THR A 433 24.47 19.64 -5.47
N MET A 434 24.65 20.89 -5.06
CA MET A 434 24.66 21.28 -3.64
C MET A 434 23.34 20.92 -2.94
N PHE A 435 22.20 21.16 -3.59
CA PHE A 435 20.90 20.80 -3.03
C PHE A 435 20.73 19.28 -2.88
N LEU A 436 21.07 18.51 -3.92
CA LEU A 436 20.96 17.05 -3.91
C LEU A 436 21.86 16.41 -2.84
N GLN A 437 23.06 16.94 -2.61
CA GLN A 437 23.94 16.50 -1.53
C GLN A 437 23.33 16.79 -0.15
N ARG A 438 22.60 17.91 0.02
CA ARG A 438 21.91 18.23 1.27
C ARG A 438 20.80 17.22 1.60
N ILE A 439 20.06 16.74 0.59
CA ILE A 439 19.08 15.66 0.75
C ILE A 439 19.78 14.39 1.26
N GLN A 440 20.87 13.97 0.61
CA GLN A 440 21.60 12.74 0.98
C GLN A 440 22.17 12.75 2.39
N ASN A 441 22.60 13.91 2.87
CA ASN A 441 23.21 14.07 4.20
C ASN A 441 22.18 14.24 5.33
N THR A 442 20.89 14.29 5.00
CA THR A 442 19.83 14.39 6.01
C THR A 442 19.45 12.98 6.46
N PRO A 443 19.52 12.66 7.76
CA PRO A 443 19.11 11.36 8.25
C PRO A 443 17.63 11.13 7.92
N THR A 444 17.32 10.01 7.27
CA THR A 444 15.97 9.51 7.13
C THR A 444 15.47 9.17 8.54
N SER A 445 14.56 9.99 9.07
CA SER A 445 13.88 9.76 10.36
C SER A 445 13.07 8.48 10.40
#